data_AF-A0A3N4M7D6-F1
#
_entry.id   AF-A0A3N4M7D6-F1
#
_cell.length_a   1.000
_cell.length_b   1.000
_cell.length_c   1.000
_cell.angle_alpha   90.00
_cell.angle_beta   90.00
_cell.angle_gamma   90.00
#
_symmetry.space_group_name_H-M   'P 1'
#
loop_
_entity.id
_entity.type
_entity.pdbx_description
1 polymer ?
#
loop_
_entity_poly.entity_id
_entity_poly.type
_entity_poly.pdbx_seq_one_letter_code
_entity_poly.pdbx_strand_id
1 'polypeptide(L)'
;MDNKIVQSFPGPLIAKAYNYYLKGLTAKETAKLLDVSARTVQRYAKAYKFGERAVPATIRQRVKQLHERGFSYPEIAGIIQKSRSTVYNYLKMEKQKG
;
A
#
# COMPACT_ATOMS: atom_id res chain seq x y z
N MET A 1 21.75 -7.28 1.78
CA MET A 1 21.30 -6.90 0.43
C MET A 1 19.79 -6.80 0.46
N ASP A 2 19.30 -5.57 0.45
CA ASP A 2 17.92 -5.17 0.71
C ASP A 2 16.93 -5.72 -0.33
N ASN A 3 16.17 -6.75 0.06
CA ASN A 3 15.01 -7.17 -0.71
C ASN A 3 13.73 -6.74 0.01
N LYS A 4 13.54 -5.41 0.12
CA LYS A 4 12.24 -4.85 0.50
C LYS A 4 11.31 -5.05 -0.68
N ILE A 5 10.53 -6.12 -0.64
CA ILE A 5 9.42 -6.35 -1.57
C ILE A 5 8.42 -5.20 -1.38
N VAL A 6 8.64 -4.14 -2.16
CA VAL A 6 7.64 -3.14 -2.53
C VAL A 6 6.44 -3.93 -3.05
N GLN A 7 5.22 -3.49 -2.77
CA GLN A 7 4.03 -4.08 -3.41
C GLN A 7 4.19 -4.03 -4.93
N SER A 8 4.75 -5.09 -5.51
CA SER A 8 5.23 -5.07 -6.88
C SER A 8 4.03 -5.36 -7.75
N PHE A 9 3.52 -4.33 -8.41
CA PHE A 9 2.66 -4.57 -9.55
C PHE A 9 3.43 -5.43 -10.57
N PRO A 10 2.74 -6.30 -11.33
CA PRO A 10 3.39 -7.23 -12.25
C PRO A 10 4.05 -6.53 -13.45
N GLY A 11 3.92 -5.21 -13.57
CA GLY A 11 4.59 -4.43 -14.60
C GLY A 11 4.78 -2.96 -14.22
N PRO A 12 5.81 -2.30 -14.77
CA PRO A 12 6.17 -0.92 -14.43
C PRO A 12 5.07 0.10 -14.79
N LEU A 13 4.30 -0.16 -15.84
CA LEU A 13 3.19 0.71 -16.25
C LEU A 13 2.07 0.76 -15.21
N ILE A 14 1.76 -0.37 -14.58
CA ILE A 14 0.70 -0.45 -13.56
C ILE A 14 1.15 0.27 -12.30
N ALA A 15 2.42 0.11 -11.90
CA ALA A 15 3.00 0.84 -10.77
C ALA A 15 2.97 2.36 -10.99
N LYS A 16 3.37 2.82 -12.18
CA LYS A 16 3.28 4.24 -12.53
C LYS A 16 1.83 4.74 -12.54
N ALA A 17 0.90 3.97 -13.12
CA ALA A 17 -0.52 4.31 -13.12
C ALA A 17 -1.09 4.45 -11.71
N TYR A 18 -0.70 3.57 -10.79
CA TYR A 18 -1.11 3.66 -9.39
C TYR A 18 -0.51 4.89 -8.69
N ASN A 19 0.76 5.21 -8.94
CA ASN A 19 1.37 6.43 -8.40
C ASN A 19 0.67 7.71 -8.89
N TYR A 20 0.24 7.75 -10.16
CA TYR A 20 -0.56 8.86 -10.68
C TYR A 20 -1.95 8.90 -10.06
N TYR A 21 -2.58 7.74 -9.85
CA TYR A 21 -3.85 7.65 -9.14
C TYR A 21 -3.75 8.18 -7.70
N LEU A 22 -2.68 7.85 -6.96
CA LEU A 22 -2.42 8.38 -5.62
C LEU A 22 -2.22 9.91 -5.60
N LYS A 23 -1.81 10.50 -6.72
CA LYS A 23 -1.69 11.95 -6.90
C LYS A 23 -3.00 12.62 -7.33
N GLY A 24 -4.09 11.85 -7.45
CA GLY A 24 -5.42 12.37 -7.81
C GLY A 24 -5.65 12.52 -9.32
N LEU A 25 -4.77 11.99 -10.18
CA LEU A 25 -4.95 12.09 -11.62
C LEU A 25 -6.10 11.20 -12.10
N THR A 26 -6.83 11.68 -13.10
CA THR A 26 -7.86 10.92 -13.79
C THR A 26 -7.26 9.84 -14.70
N ALA A 27 -8.09 8.88 -15.11
CA ALA A 27 -7.68 7.84 -16.05
C ALA A 27 -7.25 8.41 -17.42
N LYS A 28 -7.82 9.55 -17.86
CA LYS A 28 -7.47 10.21 -19.13
C LYS A 28 -6.10 10.88 -19.04
N GLU A 29 -5.81 11.59 -17.95
CA GLU A 29 -4.51 12.24 -17.75
C GLU A 29 -3.41 11.19 -17.58
N THR A 30 -3.67 10.17 -16.77
CA THR A 30 -2.75 9.05 -16.57
C THR A 30 -2.45 8.32 -17.88
N ALA A 31 -3.47 8.13 -18.73
CA ALA A 31 -3.32 7.55 -20.06
C ALA A 31 -2.40 8.37 -20.96
N LYS A 32 -2.56 9.70 -20.97
CA LYS A 32 -1.71 10.62 -21.73
C LYS A 32 -0.25 10.57 -21.27
N LEU A 33 -0.01 10.49 -19.96
CA LEU A 33 1.35 10.42 -19.40
C LEU A 33 2.05 9.08 -19.63
N LEU A 34 1.29 8.00 -19.77
CA LEU A 34 1.80 6.63 -19.94
C LEU A 34 1.77 6.13 -21.38
N ASP A 35 1.28 6.95 -22.31
CA ASP A 35 1.07 6.60 -23.71
C ASP A 35 0.25 5.30 -23.88
N VAL A 36 -0.88 5.23 -23.16
CA VAL A 36 -1.84 4.10 -23.22
C VAL A 36 -3.27 4.61 -23.30
N SER A 37 -4.22 3.74 -23.63
CA SER A 37 -5.64 4.11 -23.61
C SER A 37 -6.16 4.32 -22.18
N ALA A 38 -7.11 5.25 -22.00
CA ALA A 38 -7.82 5.44 -20.72
C ALA A 38 -8.53 4.15 -20.26
N ARG A 39 -9.00 3.33 -21.20
CA ARG A 39 -9.61 2.02 -20.92
C ARG A 39 -8.60 1.04 -20.32
N THR A 40 -7.34 1.08 -20.77
CA THR A 40 -6.24 0.29 -20.19
C THR A 40 -5.97 0.72 -18.74
N VAL A 41 -5.94 2.02 -18.45
CA VAL A 41 -5.77 2.54 -17.07
C VAL A 41 -6.93 2.13 -16.17
N GLN A 42 -8.17 2.23 -16.64
CA GLN A 42 -9.35 1.76 -15.90
C GLN A 42 -9.29 0.26 -15.60
N ARG A 43 -8.83 -0.55 -16.57
CA ARG A 43 -8.61 -1.98 -16.38
C ARG A 43 -7.57 -2.24 -15.29
N TYR A 44 -6.47 -1.50 -15.25
CA TYR A 44 -5.49 -1.59 -14.16
C TYR A 44 -6.11 -1.24 -12.81
N ALA A 45 -6.83 -0.12 -12.73
CA ALA A 45 -7.45 0.32 -11.49
C ALA A 45 -8.43 -0.72 -10.93
N LYS A 46 -9.21 -1.37 -11.80
CA LYS A 46 -10.15 -2.44 -11.42
C LYS A 46 -9.41 -3.73 -11.05
N ALA A 47 -8.50 -4.22 -11.90
CA ALA A 47 -7.81 -5.49 -11.70
C ALA A 47 -6.95 -5.50 -10.44
N TYR A 48 -6.34 -4.36 -10.11
CA TYR A 48 -5.43 -4.24 -8.96
C TYR A 48 -6.03 -3.45 -7.79
N LYS A 49 -7.33 -3.13 -7.85
CA LYS A 49 -8.09 -2.50 -6.75
C LYS A 49 -7.43 -1.22 -6.24
N PHE A 50 -7.14 -0.28 -7.14
CA PHE A 50 -6.44 0.97 -6.81
C PHE A 50 -7.12 1.73 -5.67
N GLY A 51 -8.45 1.79 -5.66
CA GLY A 51 -9.21 2.43 -4.58
C GLY A 51 -8.95 1.80 -3.21
N GLU A 52 -9.11 0.47 -3.09
CA GLU A 52 -8.85 -0.25 -1.82
C GLU A 52 -7.41 -0.07 -1.33
N ARG A 53 -6.45 -0.05 -2.25
CA ARG A 53 -5.04 0.16 -1.92
C ARG A 53 -4.71 1.59 -1.55
N ALA A 54 -5.41 2.56 -2.13
CA ALA A 54 -5.20 3.99 -1.89
C ALA A 54 -5.83 4.47 -0.59
N VAL A 55 -6.73 3.68 0.03
CA VAL A 55 -7.19 3.96 1.39
C VAL A 55 -5.96 4.07 2.29
N PRO A 56 -5.72 5.23 2.93
CA PRO A 56 -4.62 5.35 3.86
C PRO A 56 -4.85 4.35 4.99
N ALA A 57 -4.03 3.30 5.05
CA ALA A 57 -4.08 2.37 6.15
C ALA A 57 -3.82 3.16 7.44
N THR A 58 -4.71 3.05 8.41
CA THR A 58 -4.45 3.60 9.74
C THR A 58 -3.15 3.01 10.29
N ILE A 59 -2.48 3.72 11.20
CA ILE A 59 -1.23 3.23 11.80
C ILE A 59 -1.42 1.81 12.36
N ARG A 60 -2.60 1.49 12.92
CA ARG A 60 -2.95 0.17 13.45
C ARG A 60 -3.02 -0.90 12.36
N GLN A 61 -3.72 -0.63 11.26
CA GLN A 61 -3.78 -1.54 10.11
C GLN A 61 -2.39 -1.76 9.50
N ARG A 62 -1.58 -0.70 9.42
CA ARG A 62 -0.20 -0.79 8.94
C ARG A 62 0.67 -1.67 9.84
N VAL A 63 0.51 -1.56 11.17
CA VAL A 63 1.17 -2.44 12.15
C VAL A 63 0.78 -3.90 11.95
N LYS A 64 -0.53 -4.18 11.80
CA LYS A 64 -1.03 -5.54 11.55
C LYS A 64 -0.44 -6.12 10.27
N GLN A 65 -0.48 -5.37 9.17
CA GLN A 65 0.09 -5.81 7.89
C GLN A 65 1.59 -6.08 7.97
N LEU A 66 2.36 -5.25 8.69
CA LEU A 66 3.78 -5.50 8.87
C LEU A 66 4.04 -6.74 9.71
N HIS A 67 3.25 -6.97 10.77
CA HIS A 67 3.36 -8.17 11.58
C HIS A 67 2.99 -9.44 10.81
N GLU A 68 1.92 -9.41 10.00
CA GLU A 68 1.53 -10.51 9.10
C GLU A 68 2.59 -10.81 8.03
N ARG A 69 3.39 -9.81 7.67
CA ARG A 69 4.55 -9.96 6.76
C ARG A 69 5.82 -10.47 7.46
N GLY A 70 5.75 -10.79 8.75
CA GLY A 70 6.86 -11.35 9.52
C GLY A 70 7.85 -10.34 10.09
N PHE A 71 7.56 -9.04 10.04
CA PHE A 71 8.41 -8.03 10.69
C PHE A 71 8.32 -8.15 12.22
N SER A 72 9.46 -8.02 12.89
CA SER A 72 9.51 -8.01 14.34
C SER A 72 9.01 -6.68 14.93
N TYR A 73 8.61 -6.71 16.20
CA TYR A 73 8.12 -5.55 16.93
C TYR A 73 9.06 -4.32 16.89
N PRO A 74 10.38 -4.45 17.11
CA PRO A 74 11.30 -3.31 17.00
C PRO A 74 11.44 -2.78 15.56
N GLU A 75 11.37 -3.64 14.54
CA GLU A 75 11.40 -3.20 13.14
C GLU A 75 10.15 -2.41 12.78
N ILE A 76 8.98 -2.90 13.18
CA ILE A 76 7.70 -2.21 12.99
C ILE A 76 7.73 -0.85 13.69
N ALA A 77 8.23 -0.80 14.93
CA ALA A 77 8.38 0.42 15.71
C ALA A 77 9.24 1.47 14.98
N GLY A 78 10.36 1.04 14.38
CA GLY A 78 11.20 1.90 13.54
C GLY A 78 10.48 2.38 12.27
N ILE A 79 9.75 1.50 11.58
CA ILE A 79 9.04 1.83 10.34
C ILE A 79 7.92 2.85 10.56
N ILE A 80 7.17 2.73 11.66
CA ILE A 80 6.04 3.63 11.97
C ILE A 80 6.40 4.79 12.90
N GLN A 81 7.67 4.87 13.32
CA GLN A 81 8.19 5.86 14.27
C GLN A 81 7.38 5.93 15.58
N LYS A 82 7.15 4.77 16.19
CA LYS A 82 6.49 4.65 17.51
C LYS A 82 7.29 3.72 18.42
N SER A 83 6.92 3.67 19.70
CA SER A 83 7.57 2.75 20.66
C SER A 83 7.18 1.29 20.39
N ARG A 84 8.06 0.36 20.77
CA ARG A 84 7.79 -1.09 20.75
C ARG A 84 6.51 -1.45 21.53
N SER A 85 6.29 -0.79 22.68
CA SER A 85 5.11 -1.00 23.53
C SER A 85 3.82 -0.54 22.83
N THR A 86 3.89 0.54 22.05
CA THR A 86 2.75 1.00 21.23
C THR A 86 2.39 -0.02 20.15
N VAL A 87 3.38 -0.59 19.48
CA VAL A 87 3.17 -1.67 18.48
C VAL A 87 2.48 -2.88 19.12
N TYR A 88 2.96 -3.31 20.29
CA TYR A 88 2.35 -4.42 21.05
C TYR A 88 0.88 -4.15 21.38
N ASN A 89 0.56 -2.95 21.89
CA ASN A 89 -0.81 -2.57 22.23
C ASN A 89 -1.73 -2.57 21.00
N TYR A 90 -1.25 -2.10 19.85
CA TYR A 90 -2.02 -2.12 18.61
C TYR A 90 -2.36 -3.55 18.16
N LEU A 91 -1.38 -4.46 18.19
CA LEU A 91 -1.61 -5.87 17.83
C LEU A 91 -2.54 -6.58 18.84
N LYS A 92 -2.42 -6.25 20.13
CA LYS A 92 -3.29 -6.80 21.18
C LYS A 92 -4.74 -6.35 21.02
N MET A 93 -4.97 -5.06 20.75
CA MET A 93 -6.31 -4.50 20.55
C MET A 93 -7.01 -5.03 19.29
N GLU A 94 -6.25 -5.33 18.24
CA GLU A 94 -6.79 -5.96 17.02
C GLU A 94 -7.25 -7.40 17.28
N LYS A 95 -6.53 -8.17 18.11
CA LYS A 95 -6.92 -9.55 18.48
C LYS A 95 -8.19 -9.63 19.33
N GLN A 96 -8.58 -8.56 20.01
CA GLN A 96 -9.78 -8.53 20.85
C GLN A 96 -11.04 -8.07 20.08
N LYS A 97 -10.88 -7.64 18.82
CA LYS A 97 -11.98 -7.14 17.98
C LYS A 97 -12.46 -8.14 16.91
N GLY A 98 -11.88 -9.34 16.86
CA GLY A 98 -12.31 -10.46 16.02
C GLY A 98 -12.76 -11.61 16.89
#